data_AF-A0A5C9ALJ4-F1
#
_entry.id   AF-A0A5C9ALJ4-F1
#
_cell.length_a   1.000
_cell.length_b   1.000
_cell.length_c   1.000
_cell.angle_alpha   90.00
_cell.angle_beta   90.00
_cell.angle_gamma   90.00
#
_symmetry.space_group_name_H-M   'P 1'
#
loop_
_entity.id
_entity.type
_entity.pdbx_description
1 polymer ?
#
loop_
_entity_poly.entity_id
_entity_poly.type
_entity_poly.pdbx_seq_one_letter_code
_entity_poly.pdbx_strand_id
1 'polypeptide(L)' 'MKKTLLLCAFLVGLVSSNVMALTLDEARTQGRVGETFYGYLVALKTDAETEKLVADINAERKASYQQ' A
#
# COMPACT_ATOMS: atom_id res chain seq x y z
N MET A 1 37.86 -18.43 -4.35
CA MET A 1 36.55 -18.75 -3.75
C MET A 1 36.03 -17.65 -2.82
N LYS A 2 36.76 -17.25 -1.75
CA LYS A 2 36.31 -16.19 -0.82
C LYS A 2 35.96 -14.84 -1.50
N LYS A 3 36.78 -14.37 -2.45
CA LYS A 3 36.55 -13.13 -3.20
C LYS A 3 35.31 -13.20 -4.10
N THR A 4 35.08 -14.35 -4.72
CA THR A 4 33.89 -14.63 -5.53
C THR A 4 32.63 -14.58 -4.67
N LEU A 5 32.69 -15.13 -3.45
CA LEU A 5 31.58 -15.15 -2.51
C LEU A 5 31.22 -13.74 -1.99
N LEU A 6 32.23 -12.91 -1.72
CA LEU A 6 32.05 -11.49 -1.40
C LEU A 6 31.44 -10.69 -2.56
N LEU A 7 31.88 -10.96 -3.79
CA LEU A 7 31.32 -10.31 -4.98
C LEU A 7 29.85 -10.71 -5.20
N CYS A 8 29.50 -11.98 -5.01
CA CYS A 8 28.12 -12.44 -5.10
C CYS A 8 27.24 -11.78 -4.02
N ALA A 9 27.71 -11.68 -2.78
CA ALA A 9 26.98 -11.01 -1.71
C ALA A 9 26.77 -9.51 -2.02
N PHE A 10 27.77 -8.84 -2.58
CA PHE A 10 27.66 -7.45 -3.01
C PHE A 10 26.62 -7.27 -4.14
N LEU A 11 26.63 -8.15 -5.14
CA LEU A 11 25.67 -8.11 -6.25
C LEU A 11 24.23 -8.37 -5.79
N VAL A 12 24.00 -9.28 -4.84
CA VAL A 12 22.67 -9.50 -4.25
C VAL A 12 22.18 -8.26 -3.50
N GLY A 13 23.07 -7.55 -2.81
CA GLY A 13 22.73 -6.30 -2.13
C GLY A 13 22.31 -5.15 -3.06
N LEU A 14 22.69 -5.19 -4.34
CA LEU A 14 22.29 -4.20 -5.34
C LEU A 14 20.88 -4.42 -5.90
N VAL A 15 20.29 -5.60 -5.65
CA VAL A 15 18.90 -5.92 -6.05
C VAL A 15 17.98 -5.63 -4.87
N SER A 16 17.75 -4.35 -4.58
CA SER A 16 16.67 -3.95 -3.65
C SER A 16 15.38 -3.69 -4.44
N SER A 17 14.29 -4.29 -3.99
CA SER A 17 12.95 -3.96 -4.50
C SER A 17 12.46 -2.68 -3.82
N ASN A 18 12.05 -1.69 -4.62
CA ASN A 18 11.28 -0.56 -4.10
C ASN A 18 9.87 -1.06 -3.73
N VAL A 19 9.51 -0.93 -2.46
CA VAL A 19 8.12 -1.17 -2.02
C VAL A 19 7.38 0.15 -2.16
N MET A 20 6.47 0.23 -3.13
CA MET A 20 5.55 1.36 -3.26
C MET A 20 4.26 1.02 -2.51
N ALA A 21 3.84 1.91 -1.62
CA ALA A 21 2.55 1.77 -0.94
C ALA A 21 1.43 2.16 -1.90
N LEU A 22 0.35 1.37 -1.92
CA LEU A 22 -0.86 1.69 -2.66
C LEU A 22 -1.44 3.02 -2.19
N THR A 23 -1.61 3.95 -3.12
CA THR A 23 -2.26 5.23 -2.86
C THR A 23 -3.77 5.15 -3.03
N LEU A 24 -4.49 6.14 -2.48
CA LEU A 24 -5.94 6.25 -2.66
C LEU A 24 -6.34 6.41 -4.14
N ASP A 25 -5.59 7.21 -4.90
CA ASP A 25 -5.90 7.46 -6.31
C ASP A 25 -5.72 6.21 -7.17
N GLU A 26 -4.63 5.46 -6.94
CA GLU A 26 -4.40 4.18 -7.59
C GLU A 26 -5.49 3.17 -7.23
N ALA A 27 -5.85 3.07 -5.95
CA ALA A 27 -6.90 2.17 -5.49
C ALA A 27 -8.26 2.47 -6.16
N ARG A 28 -8.59 3.75 -6.38
CA ARG A 28 -9.80 4.16 -7.12
C ARG A 28 -9.68 3.83 -8.61
N THR A 29 -8.58 4.22 -9.25
CA THR A 29 -8.33 4.00 -10.68
C THR A 29 -8.34 2.51 -11.04
N GLN A 30 -7.83 1.67 -10.17
CA GLN A 30 -7.80 0.21 -10.33
C GLN A 30 -9.11 -0.49 -9.92
N GLY A 31 -10.14 0.28 -9.51
CA GLY A 31 -11.42 -0.25 -9.05
C GLY A 31 -11.31 -1.11 -7.79
N ARG A 32 -10.32 -0.86 -6.94
CA ARG A 32 -10.13 -1.57 -5.66
C ARG A 32 -11.02 -1.00 -4.56
N VAL A 33 -11.33 0.29 -4.61
CA VAL A 33 -12.18 0.97 -3.61
C VAL A 33 -13.25 1.83 -4.26
N GLY A 34 -14.38 1.95 -3.56
CA GLY A 34 -15.42 2.95 -3.80
C GLY A 34 -15.58 3.88 -2.60
N GLU A 35 -16.45 4.87 -2.69
CA GLU A 35 -16.76 5.79 -1.59
C GLU A 35 -18.28 5.86 -1.36
N THR A 36 -18.68 5.82 -0.09
CA THR A 36 -20.08 6.00 0.33
C THR A 36 -20.52 7.46 0.19
N PHE A 37 -21.83 7.73 0.22
CA PHE A 37 -22.37 9.09 0.27
C PHE A 37 -21.94 9.91 1.50
N TYR A 38 -21.41 9.25 2.53
CA TYR A 38 -20.89 9.89 3.75
C TYR A 38 -19.37 10.13 3.70
N GLY A 39 -18.72 9.89 2.56
CA GLY A 39 -17.29 10.13 2.38
C GLY A 39 -16.38 9.06 2.98
N TYR A 40 -16.89 7.87 3.33
CA TYR A 40 -16.06 6.75 3.78
C TYR A 40 -15.78 5.77 2.63
N LEU A 41 -14.55 5.25 2.57
CA LEU A 41 -14.15 4.25 1.59
C LEU A 41 -14.77 2.88 1.88
N VAL A 42 -15.06 2.14 0.81
CA VAL A 42 -15.50 0.74 0.83
C VAL A 42 -14.57 -0.07 -0.06
N ALA A 43 -14.09 -1.20 0.44
CA ALA A 43 -13.29 -2.14 -0.35
C ALA A 43 -14.17 -2.84 -1.39
N LEU A 44 -13.83 -2.71 -2.66
CA LEU A 44 -14.41 -3.46 -3.78
C LEU A 44 -13.61 -4.74 -4.06
N LYS A 45 -12.34 -4.76 -3.66
CA LYS A 45 -11.48 -5.95 -3.62
C LYS A 45 -11.09 -6.26 -2.18
N THR A 46 -11.18 -7.52 -1.78
CA THR A 46 -10.92 -8.00 -0.41
C THR A 46 -9.51 -8.55 -0.26
N ASP A 47 -8.52 -7.83 -0.81
CA ASP A 47 -7.12 -8.15 -0.63
C ASP A 47 -6.54 -7.32 0.53
N ALA A 48 -5.55 -7.87 1.23
CA ALA A 48 -5.02 -7.29 2.46
C ALA A 48 -4.52 -5.86 2.29
N GLU A 49 -4.00 -5.51 1.12
CA GLU A 49 -3.50 -4.16 0.83
C GLU A 49 -4.66 -3.16 0.68
N THR A 50 -5.72 -3.54 -0.06
CA THR A 50 -6.94 -2.71 -0.16
C THR A 50 -7.60 -2.52 1.21
N GLU A 51 -7.77 -3.60 1.97
CA GLU A 51 -8.42 -3.56 3.27
C GLU A 51 -7.65 -2.69 4.27
N LYS A 52 -6.32 -2.80 4.28
CA LYS A 52 -5.45 -1.94 5.08
C LYS A 52 -5.60 -0.47 4.70
N LEU A 53 -5.56 -0.15 3.40
CA LEU A 53 -5.73 1.23 2.93
C LEU A 53 -7.08 1.83 3.36
N VAL A 54 -8.17 1.05 3.21
CA VAL A 54 -9.52 1.48 3.62
C VAL A 54 -9.58 1.72 5.12
N ALA A 55 -9.01 0.84 5.93
CA ALA A 55 -8.98 0.99 7.38
C ALA A 55 -8.22 2.25 7.81
N ASP A 56 -7.01 2.45 7.27
CA ASP A 56 -6.13 3.57 7.61
C ASP A 56 -6.81 4.92 7.26
N ILE A 57 -7.32 5.07 6.02
CA ILE A 57 -7.96 6.32 5.58
C ILE A 57 -9.27 6.59 6.32
N ASN A 58 -10.10 5.58 6.54
CA ASN A 58 -11.37 5.79 7.25
C ASN A 58 -11.15 6.14 8.72
N ALA A 59 -10.07 5.66 9.34
CA ALA A 59 -9.70 6.08 10.69
C ALA A 59 -9.33 7.58 10.74
N GLU A 60 -8.53 8.05 9.79
CA GLU A 60 -8.18 9.48 9.67
C GLU A 60 -9.41 10.34 9.37
N ARG A 61 -10.26 9.94 8.41
CA ARG A 61 -11.50 10.65 8.08
C ARG A 61 -12.45 10.71 9.26
N LYS A 62 -12.59 9.61 10.02
CA LYS A 62 -13.42 9.60 11.22
C LYS A 62 -12.93 10.63 12.24
N ALA A 63 -11.62 10.69 12.48
CA ALA A 63 -11.05 11.70 13.36
C ALA A 63 -11.30 13.13 12.84
N SER A 64 -11.15 13.34 11.53
CA SER A 64 -11.37 14.65 10.90
C SER A 64 -12.84 15.09 10.92
N TYR A 65 -13.80 14.18 10.72
CA TYR A 65 -15.23 14.51 10.69
C TYR A 65 -15.85 14.70 12.08
N GLN A 66 -15.13 14.29 13.13
CA GLN A 66 -15.54 14.45 14.53
C GLN A 66 -14.99 15.74 15.16
N GLN A 67 -14.15 16.49 14.44
CA GLN A 67 -13.70 17.85 14.81
C GLN A 67 -14.74 18.88 14.37
#